data_AF-A0A848NFA4-F1
#
_entry.id   AF-A0A848NFA4-F1
#
_cell.length_a   1.000
_cell.length_b   1.000
_cell.length_c   1.000
_cell.angle_alpha   90.00
_cell.angle_beta   90.00
_cell.angle_gamma   90.00
#
_symmetry.space_group_name_H-M   'P 1'
#
loop_
_entity.id
_entity.type
_entity.pdbx_description
1 polymer ?
#
loop_
_entity_poly.entity_id
_entity_poly.type
_entity_poly.pdbx_seq_one_letter_code
_entity_poly.pdbx_strand_id
1 'polypeptide(L)'
;MPTPGKAAAAAPATSPHVEPSSVPPNRYPLFKGATRAATIKGGVPTRAFVALVLVTLFVAMFTLWGWALAPILYPVVAVLSRNDDRAFWIWELWVKTKFFAPNKRFWGAISLTPSPYSQRRPWCRLLSAHRP
;
A
#
# COMPACT_ATOMS: atom_id res chain seq x y z
N MET A 1 -46.40 -36.15 -38.17
CA MET A 1 -45.67 -34.97 -38.70
C MET A 1 -45.03 -34.24 -37.53
N PRO A 2 -43.70 -34.14 -37.46
CA PRO A 2 -43.00 -33.33 -36.48
C PRO A 2 -42.77 -31.92 -37.03
N THR A 3 -43.08 -30.87 -36.26
CA THR A 3 -42.46 -29.55 -36.43
C THR A 3 -41.92 -29.06 -35.09
N PRO A 4 -40.65 -28.62 -35.04
CA PRO A 4 -39.91 -28.38 -33.80
C PRO A 4 -40.24 -27.01 -33.20
N GLY A 5 -40.71 -27.02 -31.95
CA GLY A 5 -40.73 -25.84 -31.10
C GLY A 5 -39.30 -25.41 -30.79
N LYS A 6 -38.86 -24.40 -31.54
CA LYS A 6 -37.59 -23.68 -31.43
C LYS A 6 -37.17 -23.46 -29.97
N ALA A 7 -36.06 -24.09 -29.59
CA ALA A 7 -35.33 -23.78 -28.38
C ALA A 7 -34.99 -22.28 -28.36
N ALA A 8 -35.51 -21.56 -27.37
CA ALA A 8 -35.08 -20.21 -27.07
C ALA A 8 -33.65 -20.31 -26.52
N ALA A 9 -32.69 -20.18 -27.43
CA ALA A 9 -31.28 -20.04 -27.13
C ALA A 9 -31.08 -18.92 -26.11
N ALA A 10 -30.23 -19.23 -25.13
CA ALA A 10 -29.69 -18.32 -24.14
C ALA A 10 -29.38 -16.95 -24.74
N ALA A 11 -29.95 -15.89 -24.16
CA ALA A 11 -29.42 -14.54 -24.35
C ALA A 11 -27.98 -14.55 -23.82
N PRO A 12 -26.96 -14.23 -24.64
CA PRO A 12 -25.64 -13.97 -24.10
C PRO A 12 -25.77 -12.76 -23.18
N ALA A 13 -25.41 -12.96 -21.91
CA ALA A 13 -25.29 -11.91 -20.93
C ALA A 13 -24.57 -10.72 -21.57
N THR A 14 -25.24 -9.57 -21.58
CA THR A 14 -24.67 -8.28 -21.97
C THR A 14 -23.29 -8.16 -21.33
N SER A 15 -22.23 -8.31 -22.14
CA SER A 15 -20.86 -8.03 -21.74
C SER A 15 -20.85 -6.62 -21.16
N PRO A 16 -20.41 -6.39 -19.92
CA PRO A 16 -20.30 -5.02 -19.42
C PRO A 16 -19.38 -4.26 -20.37
N HIS A 17 -19.88 -3.13 -20.87
CA HIS A 17 -19.14 -2.20 -21.70
C HIS A 17 -17.74 -1.99 -21.10
N VAL A 18 -16.72 -2.51 -21.79
CA VAL A 18 -15.33 -2.23 -21.44
C VAL A 18 -15.07 -0.80 -21.89
N GLU A 19 -15.21 0.15 -20.96
CA GLU A 19 -14.76 1.51 -21.23
C GLU A 19 -13.27 1.47 -21.62
N PRO A 20 -12.86 2.18 -22.68
CA PRO A 20 -11.46 2.27 -23.05
C PRO A 20 -10.71 2.92 -21.90
N SER A 21 -9.83 2.16 -21.25
CA SER A 21 -9.06 2.63 -20.12
C SER A 21 -8.29 3.90 -20.51
N SER A 22 -8.47 4.98 -19.75
CA SER A 22 -7.80 6.30 -19.90
C SER A 22 -6.27 6.25 -19.63
N VAL A 23 -5.69 5.06 -19.71
CA VAL A 23 -4.30 4.79 -19.37
C VAL A 23 -3.44 5.07 -20.60
N PRO A 24 -2.40 5.93 -20.51
CA PRO A 24 -1.49 6.23 -21.62
C PRO A 24 -0.88 4.96 -22.24
N PRO A 25 -0.50 4.99 -23.53
CA PRO A 25 -0.08 3.81 -24.30
C PRO A 25 1.13 3.02 -23.77
N ASN A 26 1.84 3.54 -22.75
CA ASN A 26 2.97 2.87 -22.08
C ASN A 26 2.73 2.63 -20.57
N ARG A 27 1.48 2.62 -20.11
CA ARG A 27 1.13 2.31 -18.72
C ARG A 27 0.18 1.13 -18.68
N TYR A 28 0.41 0.25 -17.72
CA TYR A 28 -0.49 -0.85 -17.43
C TYR A 28 -1.35 -0.46 -16.23
N PRO A 29 -2.65 -0.83 -16.18
CA PRO A 29 -3.43 -0.68 -14.98
C PRO A 29 -2.76 -1.47 -13.85
N LEU A 30 -2.12 -0.78 -12.92
CA LEU A 30 -1.51 -1.41 -11.76
C LEU A 30 -2.63 -1.94 -10.87
N PHE A 31 -2.69 -3.25 -10.72
CA PHE A 31 -3.55 -3.88 -9.73
C PHE A 31 -3.12 -3.39 -8.35
N LYS A 32 -3.91 -2.49 -7.76
CA LYS A 32 -3.62 -1.91 -6.44
C LYS A 32 -3.40 -3.01 -5.40
N GLY A 33 -4.13 -4.12 -5.50
CA GLY A 33 -4.01 -5.28 -4.63
C GLY A 33 -2.61 -5.92 -4.58
N ALA A 34 -1.83 -5.88 -5.66
CA ALA A 34 -0.48 -6.44 -5.70
C ALA A 34 0.57 -5.59 -4.97
N THR A 35 0.24 -4.33 -4.63
CA THR A 35 1.19 -3.36 -4.04
C THR A 35 0.71 -2.74 -2.73
N ARG A 36 -0.45 -3.15 -2.21
CA ARG A 36 -0.91 -2.69 -0.89
C ARG A 36 -0.07 -3.33 0.21
N ALA A 37 0.10 -2.60 1.30
CA ALA A 37 0.66 -3.16 2.51
C ALA A 37 -0.24 -4.29 3.04
N ALA A 38 0.37 -5.32 3.64
CA ALA A 38 -0.39 -6.34 4.35
C ALA A 38 -1.22 -5.69 5.47
N THR A 39 -2.51 -6.00 5.51
CA THR A 39 -3.45 -5.47 6.50
C THR A 39 -4.07 -6.60 7.32
N ILE A 40 -4.41 -6.30 8.57
CA ILE A 40 -5.12 -7.20 9.48
C ILE A 40 -6.62 -6.89 9.35
N LYS A 41 -7.48 -7.67 10.00
CA LYS A 41 -8.92 -7.39 10.15
C LYS A 41 -9.17 -5.89 10.38
N GLY A 42 -10.10 -5.31 9.62
CA GLY A 42 -10.37 -3.87 9.65
C GLY A 42 -9.49 -2.99 8.76
N GLY A 43 -8.55 -3.56 7.99
CA GLY A 43 -7.75 -2.81 7.01
C GLY A 43 -6.54 -2.09 7.62
N VAL A 44 -6.16 -2.40 8.86
CA VAL A 44 -5.02 -1.78 9.55
C VAL A 44 -3.70 -2.36 9.03
N PRO A 45 -2.75 -1.53 8.57
CA PRO A 45 -1.42 -1.99 8.15
C PRO A 45 -0.69 -2.71 9.29
N THR A 46 -0.02 -3.84 8.99
CA THR A 46 0.65 -4.67 10.01
C THR A 46 1.67 -3.87 10.84
N ARG A 47 2.41 -2.94 10.23
CA ARG A 47 3.39 -2.11 10.93
C ARG A 47 2.74 -1.21 12.00
N ALA A 48 1.61 -0.60 11.66
CA ALA A 48 0.86 0.24 12.59
C ALA A 48 0.26 -0.60 13.74
N PHE A 49 -0.23 -1.80 13.44
CA PHE A 49 -0.72 -2.72 14.47
C PHE A 49 0.39 -3.18 15.42
N VAL A 50 1.56 -3.54 14.91
CA VAL A 50 2.72 -3.90 15.74
C VAL A 50 3.13 -2.73 16.64
N ALA A 51 3.17 -1.50 16.10
CA ALA A 51 3.44 -0.32 16.90
C ALA A 51 2.41 -0.10 18.02
N LEU A 52 1.11 -0.26 17.72
CA LEU A 52 0.04 -0.20 18.71
C LEU A 52 0.23 -1.22 19.84
N VAL A 53 0.54 -2.47 19.50
CA VAL A 53 0.77 -3.54 20.48
C VAL A 53 1.98 -3.21 21.35
N LEU A 54 3.11 -2.83 20.76
CA LEU A 54 4.32 -2.49 21.50
C LEU A 54 4.10 -1.32 22.45
N VAL A 55 3.41 -0.26 22.01
CA VAL A 55 3.07 0.89 22.86
C VAL A 55 2.15 0.47 24.00
N THR A 56 1.13 -0.35 23.71
CA THR A 56 0.20 -0.86 24.73
C THR A 56 0.95 -1.68 25.79
N LEU A 57 1.77 -2.64 25.36
CA LEU A 57 2.54 -3.48 26.28
C LEU A 57 3.51 -2.64 27.11
N PHE A 58 4.22 -1.69 26.50
CA PHE A 58 5.13 -0.80 27.21
C PHE A 58 4.41 0.01 28.30
N VAL A 59 3.24 0.59 28.01
CA VAL A 59 2.44 1.32 29.01
C VAL A 59 1.90 0.36 30.09
N ALA A 60 1.45 -0.83 29.69
CA ALA A 60 0.93 -1.84 30.60
C ALA A 60 1.96 -2.35 31.61
N MET A 61 3.27 -2.22 31.33
CA MET A 61 4.33 -2.53 32.31
C MET A 61 4.28 -1.64 33.56
N PHE A 62 3.76 -0.41 33.43
CA PHE A 62 3.73 0.57 34.52
C PHE A 62 2.36 0.72 35.16
N THR A 63 1.29 0.32 34.46
CA THR A 63 -0.08 0.48 34.96
C THR A 63 -1.02 -0.56 34.36
N LEU A 64 -1.85 -1.18 35.20
CA LEU A 64 -2.87 -2.14 34.77
C LEU A 64 -3.85 -1.52 33.77
N TRP A 65 -4.12 -0.21 33.91
CA TRP A 65 -4.96 0.55 32.99
C TRP A 65 -4.38 0.65 31.57
N GLY A 66 -3.10 0.35 31.37
CA GLY A 66 -2.43 0.36 30.07
C GLY A 66 -3.04 -0.64 29.09
N TRP A 67 -3.64 -1.72 29.58
CA TRP A 67 -4.36 -2.69 28.74
C TRP A 67 -5.59 -2.10 28.05
N ALA A 68 -6.19 -1.02 28.59
CA ALA A 68 -7.30 -0.33 27.95
C ALA A 68 -6.87 0.47 26.70
N LEU A 69 -5.57 0.74 26.53
CA LEU A 69 -5.06 1.53 25.41
C LEU A 69 -5.32 0.86 24.05
N ALA A 70 -5.07 -0.44 23.95
CA ALA A 70 -5.29 -1.19 22.71
C ALA A 70 -6.75 -1.15 22.22
N PRO A 71 -7.77 -1.53 23.00
CA PRO A 71 -9.16 -1.50 22.54
C PRO A 71 -9.67 -0.08 22.26
N ILE A 72 -9.14 0.94 22.93
CA ILE A 72 -9.50 2.34 22.68
C ILE A 72 -8.85 2.87 21.39
N LEU A 73 -7.57 2.58 21.17
CA LEU A 73 -6.81 3.17 20.07
C LEU A 73 -6.96 2.37 18.77
N TYR A 74 -7.22 1.06 18.84
CA TYR A 74 -7.47 0.22 17.67
C TYR A 74 -8.57 0.75 16.72
N PRO A 75 -9.78 1.14 17.17
CA PRO A 75 -10.78 1.69 16.27
C PRO A 75 -10.33 3.00 15.62
N VAL A 76 -9.55 3.84 16.32
CA VAL A 76 -8.99 5.07 15.76
C VAL A 76 -8.04 4.74 14.59
N VAL A 77 -7.12 3.79 14.81
CA VAL A 77 -6.20 3.32 13.78
C VAL A 77 -6.96 2.68 12.60
N ALA A 78 -8.03 1.92 12.87
CA ALA A 78 -8.86 1.29 11.84
C ALA A 78 -9.59 2.33 10.97
N VAL A 79 -10.19 3.34 11.58
CA VAL A 79 -10.84 4.45 10.83
C VAL A 79 -9.82 5.20 9.98
N LEU A 80 -8.64 5.51 10.54
CA LEU A 80 -7.59 6.21 9.80
C LEU A 80 -7.08 5.38 8.62
N SER A 81 -6.85 4.08 8.83
CA SER A 81 -6.39 3.15 7.78
C SER A 81 -7.39 2.97 6.65
N ARG A 82 -8.69 3.09 6.95
CA ARG A 82 -9.74 3.01 5.94
C ARG A 82 -9.72 4.22 4.98
N ASN A 83 -9.32 5.38 5.50
CA ASN A 83 -9.22 6.60 4.71
C ASN A 83 -7.90 6.65 3.91
N ASP A 84 -6.77 6.35 4.54
CA ASP A 84 -5.46 6.30 3.89
C ASP A 84 -4.51 5.29 4.58
N ASP A 85 -4.28 4.16 3.91
CA ASP A 85 -3.34 3.13 4.36
C ASP A 85 -1.88 3.57 4.28
N ARG A 86 -1.56 4.57 3.45
CA ARG A 86 -0.19 5.10 3.30
C ARG A 86 0.17 6.14 4.35
N ALA A 87 -0.80 6.68 5.07
CA ALA A 87 -0.57 7.70 6.09
C ALA A 87 0.46 7.26 7.14
N PHE A 88 0.40 6.00 7.59
CA PHE A 88 1.36 5.45 8.55
C PHE A 88 2.78 5.34 7.99
N TRP A 89 2.91 5.02 6.70
CA TRP A 89 4.22 5.01 6.04
C TRP A 89 4.79 6.42 5.93
N ILE A 90 3.97 7.42 5.58
CA ILE A 90 4.37 8.82 5.52
C ILE A 90 4.78 9.33 6.91
N TRP A 91 4.03 8.96 7.96
CA TRP A 91 4.38 9.28 9.35
C TRP A 91 5.70 8.66 9.77
N GLU A 92 5.90 7.37 9.47
CA GLU A 92 7.18 6.69 9.70
C GLU A 92 8.33 7.42 8.97
N LEU A 93 8.12 7.79 7.70
CA LEU A 93 9.10 8.50 6.89
C LEU A 93 9.43 9.88 7.48
N TRP A 94 8.41 10.60 7.95
CA TRP A 94 8.56 11.90 8.60
C TRP A 94 9.38 11.78 9.87
N VAL A 95 9.09 10.77 10.71
CA VAL A 95 9.87 10.50 11.93
C VAL A 95 11.34 10.21 11.58
N LYS A 96 11.59 9.35 10.59
CA LYS A 96 12.95 8.98 10.15
C LYS A 96 13.74 10.16 9.63
N THR A 97 13.10 11.03 8.84
CA THR A 97 13.76 12.19 8.24
C THR A 97 13.95 13.33 9.23
N LYS A 98 12.99 13.57 10.13
CA LYS A 98 13.06 14.70 11.07
C LYS A 98 13.90 14.42 12.32
N PHE A 99 13.84 13.20 12.86
CA PHE A 99 14.55 12.88 14.10
C PHE A 99 15.84 12.11 13.84
N PHE A 100 15.74 11.00 13.11
CA PHE A 100 16.83 10.02 13.02
C PHE A 100 17.91 10.32 12.00
N ALA A 101 17.67 11.26 11.08
CA ALA A 101 18.68 11.61 10.11
C ALA A 101 19.80 12.47 10.74
N PRO A 102 21.08 12.05 10.64
CA PRO A 102 22.20 12.77 11.24
C PRO A 102 22.47 14.10 10.53
N ASN A 103 22.52 14.09 9.20
CA ASN A 103 22.93 15.26 8.42
C ASN A 103 21.75 16.20 8.05
N LYS A 104 20.58 16.04 8.68
CA LYS A 104 19.36 16.79 8.34
C LYS A 104 19.52 18.31 8.38
N ARG A 105 20.37 18.82 9.28
CA ARG A 105 20.62 20.26 9.45
C ARG A 105 21.46 20.84 8.31
N PHE A 106 22.30 20.02 7.68
CA PHE A 106 23.13 20.43 6.55
C PHE A 106 22.33 20.39 5.24
N TRP A 107 21.57 19.31 5.01
CA TRP A 107 20.90 19.10 3.72
C TRP A 107 19.51 19.76 3.62
N GLY A 108 18.85 20.07 4.73
CA GLY A 108 17.51 20.67 4.75
C GLY A 108 16.37 19.76 4.27
N ALA A 109 16.68 18.74 3.46
CA ALA A 109 15.78 17.69 2.98
C ALA A 109 16.55 16.38 2.78
N ILE A 110 15.87 15.24 2.90
CA ILE A 110 16.47 13.90 2.72
C ILE A 110 15.50 13.03 1.93
N SER A 111 15.97 12.48 0.80
CA SER A 111 15.22 11.48 0.04
C SER A 111 15.58 10.09 0.53
N LEU A 112 14.56 9.35 0.98
CA LEU A 112 14.65 7.92 1.29
C LEU A 112 14.00 7.08 0.18
N THR A 113 13.87 7.65 -1.02
CA THR A 113 13.57 6.86 -2.20
C THR A 113 14.61 5.75 -2.32
N PRO A 114 14.22 4.51 -2.66
CA PRO A 114 15.20 3.47 -2.95
C PRO A 114 16.11 4.04 -4.04
N SER A 115 17.37 4.28 -3.69
CA SER A 115 18.37 4.83 -4.59
C SER A 115 18.32 4.05 -5.91
N PRO A 116 18.35 4.72 -7.09
CA PRO A 116 18.43 4.00 -8.35
C PRO A 116 19.60 3.02 -8.25
N TYR A 117 19.36 1.79 -8.69
CA TYR A 117 20.35 0.72 -8.65
C TYR A 117 21.71 1.24 -9.11
N SER A 118 22.76 0.97 -8.33
CA SER A 118 24.12 1.35 -8.71
C SER A 118 24.40 0.92 -10.16
N GLN A 119 24.91 1.85 -10.98
CA GLN A 119 25.33 1.59 -12.37
C GLN A 119 26.37 0.46 -12.50
N ARG A 120 26.99 0.06 -11.38
CA ARG A 120 27.94 -1.06 -11.36
C ARG A 120 27.28 -2.44 -11.49
N ARG A 121 25.95 -2.52 -11.44
CA ARG A 121 25.24 -3.79 -11.65
C ARG A 121 25.20 -4.15 -13.15
N PRO A 122 25.57 -5.38 -13.55
CA PRO A 122 25.72 -5.78 -14.96
C PRO A 122 24.49 -5.49 -15.82
N TRP A 123 23.28 -5.70 -15.28
CA TRP A 123 22.02 -5.51 -15.98
C TRP A 123 21.64 -4.04 -16.23
N CYS A 124 22.17 -3.10 -15.45
CA CYS A 124 21.97 -1.66 -15.72
C CYS A 124 22.81 -1.16 -16.90
N ARG A 125 23.90 -1.88 -17.26
CA ARG A 125 24.74 -1.53 -18.42
C ARG A 125 24.08 -1.85 -19.75
N LEU A 126 23.33 -2.95 -19.80
CA LEU A 126 22.64 -3.41 -21.02
C LEU A 126 21.56 -2.41 -21.48
N LEU A 127 20.88 -1.75 -20.54
CA LEU A 127 19.84 -0.75 -20.85
C LEU A 127 20.41 0.58 -21.34
N SER A 128 21.66 0.92 -21.00
CA SER A 128 22.32 2.14 -21.47
C SER A 128 22.94 1.99 -22.87
N ALA A 129 23.14 0.76 -23.37
CA ALA A 129 23.75 0.50 -24.68
C ALA A 129 22.79 0.68 -25.87
N HIS A 130 21.49 0.88 -25.62
CA HIS A 130 20.45 0.95 -26.65
C HIS A 130 19.80 2.33 -26.81
N ARG A 131 20.46 3.42 -26.38
CA ARG A 131 20.04 4.78 -26.76
C ARG A 131 20.82 5.24 -28.00
N PRO A 132 20.15 5.64 -29.09
CA PRO A 132 20.79 6.21 -30.27
C PRO A 132 21.46 7.56 -29.97
#